data_AF-A0A0F7FCF7-F1
#
_entry.id   AF-A0A0F7FCF7-F1
#
_cell.length_a   1.000
_cell.length_b   1.000
_cell.length_c   1.000
_cell.angle_alpha   90.00
_cell.angle_beta   90.00
_cell.angle_gamma   90.00
#
_symmetry.space_group_name_H-M   'P 1'
#
loop_
_entity.id
_entity.type
_entity.pdbx_description
1 polymer ?
#
loop_
_entity_poly.entity_id
_entity_poly.type
_entity_poly.pdbx_seq_one_letter_code
_entity_poly.pdbx_strand_id
1 'polypeptide(L)'
;MSKLNQNDLEYLKDMVGRGEMTAAQANVEKVRMARVMVVTRLFAEVRSALNAAVKTGELRHKKKDGRKPEVYYHPNFEHLANEARDRAEKEMLEALAGVVTRADE
;
A
#
# COMPACT_ATOMS: atom_id res chain seq x y z
N MET A 1 12.09 2.74 -2.79
CA MET A 1 10.91 2.31 -2.01
C MET A 1 11.41 1.69 -0.71
N SER A 2 10.99 2.21 0.45
CA SER A 2 11.24 1.52 1.72
C SER A 2 10.43 0.23 1.74
N LYS A 3 11.07 -0.88 1.39
CA LYS A 3 10.50 -2.21 1.61
C LYS A 3 10.56 -2.49 3.11
N LEU A 4 9.47 -2.98 3.70
CA LEU A 4 9.58 -3.64 5.01
C LEU A 4 10.57 -4.79 4.87
N ASN A 5 11.49 -4.90 5.82
CA ASN A 5 12.39 -6.04 5.88
C ASN A 5 11.70 -7.19 6.63
N GLN A 6 12.28 -8.39 6.52
CA GLN A 6 11.76 -9.59 7.18
C GLN A 6 11.63 -9.38 8.70
N ASN A 7 12.64 -8.74 9.31
CA ASN A 7 12.65 -8.44 10.74
C ASN A 7 11.46 -7.56 11.18
N ASP A 8 11.08 -6.57 10.37
CA ASP A 8 9.93 -5.71 10.66
C ASP A 8 8.62 -6.51 10.66
N LEU A 9 8.49 -7.46 9.74
CA LEU A 9 7.31 -8.33 9.64
C LEU A 9 7.26 -9.35 10.78
N GLU A 10 8.41 -9.91 11.17
CA GLU A 10 8.51 -10.82 12.31
C GLU A 10 8.18 -10.10 13.61
N TYR A 11 8.69 -8.90 13.80
CA TYR A 11 8.35 -8.06 14.95
C TYR A 11 6.84 -7.80 15.06
N LEU A 12 6.18 -7.43 13.96
CA LEU A 12 4.72 -7.23 13.94
C LEU A 12 3.96 -8.52 14.25
N LYS A 13 4.40 -9.67 13.72
CA LYS A 13 3.77 -10.97 14.00
C LYS A 13 3.94 -11.38 15.46
N ASP A 14 5.12 -11.17 16.03
CA ASP A 14 5.41 -11.48 17.43
C ASP A 14 4.51 -10.69 18.37
N MET A 15 4.36 -9.38 18.16
CA MET A 15 3.47 -8.55 18.98
C MET A 15 2.01 -9.00 18.89
N VAL A 16 1.55 -9.42 17.71
CA VAL A 16 0.21 -9.99 17.54
C VAL A 16 0.08 -11.32 18.27
N GLY A 17 1.08 -12.21 18.16
CA GLY A 17 1.09 -13.49 18.84
C GLY A 17 1.11 -13.39 20.37
N ARG A 18 1.75 -12.33 20.90
CA ARG A 18 1.79 -12.01 22.34
C ARG A 18 0.53 -11.29 22.83
N GLY A 19 -0.37 -10.89 21.93
CA GLY A 19 -1.57 -10.13 22.28
C GLY A 19 -1.32 -8.66 22.61
N GLU A 20 -0.10 -8.15 22.38
CA GLU A 20 0.28 -6.75 22.59
C GLU A 20 -0.29 -5.82 21.51
N MET A 21 -0.68 -6.39 20.37
CA MET A 21 -1.26 -5.66 19.24
C MET A 21 -2.31 -6.51 18.53
N THR A 22 -3.42 -5.89 18.11
CA THR A 22 -4.41 -6.58 17.27
C THR A 22 -3.93 -6.70 15.83
N ALA A 23 -4.43 -7.69 15.08
CA ALA A 23 -4.13 -7.81 13.65
C ALA A 23 -4.54 -6.54 12.86
N ALA A 24 -5.59 -5.84 13.28
CA ALA A 24 -6.00 -4.57 12.69
C ALA A 24 -4.94 -3.48 12.87
N GLN A 25 -4.43 -3.30 14.11
CA GLN A 25 -3.35 -2.36 14.40
C GLN A 25 -2.07 -2.72 13.67
N ALA A 26 -1.71 -4.01 13.60
CA ALA A 26 -0.53 -4.46 12.88
C ALA A 26 -0.59 -4.14 11.38
N ASN A 27 -1.77 -4.21 10.75
CA ASN A 27 -1.94 -3.80 9.36
C ASN A 27 -1.75 -2.29 9.16
N VAL A 28 -2.22 -1.47 10.10
CA VAL A 28 -2.01 -0.01 10.07
C VAL A 28 -0.52 0.30 10.23
N GLU A 29 0.12 -0.29 11.24
CA GLU A 29 1.54 -0.06 11.53
C GLU A 29 2.44 -0.53 10.38
N LYS A 30 2.09 -1.65 9.74
CA LYS A 30 2.75 -2.10 8.51
C LYS A 30 2.76 -1.02 7.42
N VAL A 31 1.65 -0.32 7.19
CA VAL A 31 1.60 0.77 6.20
C VAL A 31 2.45 1.96 6.65
N ARG A 32 2.44 2.28 7.95
CA ARG A 32 3.27 3.36 8.50
C ARG A 32 4.76 3.08 8.33
N MET A 33 5.20 1.86 8.65
CA MET A 33 6.58 1.40 8.46
C MET A 33 6.97 1.36 6.97
N ALA A 34 6.08 0.90 6.09
CA ALA A 34 6.29 0.90 4.64
C ALA A 34 6.31 2.31 4.02
N ARG A 35 5.81 3.31 4.76
CA ARG A 35 5.50 4.68 4.32
C ARG A 35 4.36 4.75 3.30
N VAL A 36 4.31 3.83 2.34
CA VAL A 36 3.27 3.76 1.30
C VAL A 36 2.92 2.30 1.03
N MET A 37 1.63 2.01 0.93
CA MET A 37 1.09 0.75 0.46
C MET A 37 0.23 0.99 -0.79
N VAL A 38 0.65 0.40 -1.90
CA VAL A 38 -0.15 0.35 -3.13
C VAL A 38 -1.13 -0.81 -3.06
N VAL A 39 -2.41 -0.53 -3.26
CA VAL A 39 -3.47 -1.53 -3.16
C VAL A 39 -3.61 -2.29 -4.47
N THR A 40 -3.33 -3.59 -4.43
CA THR A 40 -3.59 -4.54 -5.53
C THR A 40 -4.80 -5.41 -5.19
N ARG A 41 -4.75 -6.11 -4.06
CA ARG A 41 -5.84 -6.87 -3.44
C ARG A 41 -5.81 -6.64 -1.94
N LEU A 42 -6.99 -6.43 -1.35
CA LEU A 42 -7.11 -6.16 0.08
C LEU A 42 -8.38 -6.80 0.62
N PHE A 43 -8.27 -7.61 1.67
CA PHE A 43 -9.42 -8.19 2.36
C PHE A 43 -10.26 -7.09 3.02
N ALA A 44 -11.58 -7.34 3.12
CA ALA A 44 -12.54 -6.34 3.60
C ALA A 44 -12.22 -5.86 5.02
N GLU A 45 -11.82 -6.76 5.91
CA GLU A 45 -11.44 -6.44 7.29
C GLU A 45 -10.21 -5.53 7.35
N VAL A 46 -9.18 -5.84 6.56
CA VAL A 46 -7.97 -5.00 6.47
C VAL A 46 -8.31 -3.63 5.92
N ARG A 47 -9.14 -3.57 4.87
CA ARG A 47 -9.62 -2.30 4.30
C ARG A 47 -10.39 -1.46 5.34
N SER A 48 -11.24 -2.11 6.14
CA SER A 48 -11.97 -1.45 7.23
C SER A 48 -11.02 -0.85 8.26
N ALA A 49 -10.03 -1.63 8.72
CA ALA A 49 -9.02 -1.18 9.67
C ALA A 49 -8.22 0.02 9.15
N LEU A 50 -7.75 -0.03 7.89
CA LEU A 50 -7.01 1.08 7.29
C LEU A 50 -7.89 2.32 7.10
N ASN A 51 -9.16 2.16 6.72
CA ASN A 51 -10.09 3.28 6.63
C ASN A 51 -10.38 3.90 8.01
N ALA A 52 -10.43 3.11 9.08
CA ALA A 52 -10.54 3.63 10.43
C ALA A 52 -9.30 4.47 10.80
N ALA A 53 -8.09 3.96 10.50
CA ALA A 53 -6.84 4.70 10.69
C ALA A 53 -6.75 6.00 9.85
N VAL A 54 -7.41 6.04 8.70
CA VAL A 54 -7.53 7.29 7.91
C VAL A 54 -8.44 8.31 8.60
N LYS A 55 -9.52 7.85 9.25
CA LYS A 55 -10.43 8.72 10.01
C LYS A 55 -9.78 9.30 11.25
N THR A 56 -8.90 8.54 11.92
CA THR A 56 -8.13 8.99 13.09
C THR A 56 -6.91 9.82 12.71
N GLY A 57 -6.54 9.87 11.43
CA GLY A 57 -5.41 10.66 10.92
C GLY A 57 -4.05 9.96 10.99
N GLU A 58 -4.00 8.71 11.45
CA GLU A 58 -2.79 7.88 11.48
C GLU A 58 -2.27 7.56 10.07
N LEU A 59 -3.21 7.44 9.12
CA LEU A 59 -2.93 7.24 7.71
C LEU A 59 -3.65 8.28 6.85
N ARG A 60 -3.19 8.41 5.62
CA ARG A 60 -3.89 9.09 4.53
C ARG A 60 -4.19 8.10 3.42
N HIS A 61 -5.17 8.45 2.59
CA HIS A 61 -5.67 7.60 1.52
C HIS A 61 -5.86 8.40 0.24
N LYS A 62 -5.52 7.80 -0.90
CA LYS A 62 -5.91 8.28 -2.22
C LYS A 62 -6.63 7.15 -2.94
N LYS A 63 -7.86 7.43 -3.37
CA LYS A 63 -8.67 6.50 -4.16
C LYS A 63 -8.04 6.27 -5.53
N LYS A 64 -8.38 5.14 -6.16
CA LYS A 64 -8.04 4.87 -7.56
C LYS A 64 -8.56 6.00 -8.44
N ASP A 65 -7.73 6.43 -9.38
CA ASP A 65 -8.05 7.50 -10.34
C ASP A 65 -7.50 7.09 -11.71
N GLY A 66 -8.37 6.81 -12.67
CA GLY A 66 -7.97 6.22 -13.96
C GLY A 66 -7.08 4.97 -13.79
N ARG A 67 -5.84 5.07 -14.28
CA ARG A 67 -4.82 4.00 -14.18
C ARG A 67 -3.98 4.09 -12.91
N LYS A 68 -4.05 5.21 -12.18
CA LYS A 68 -3.33 5.39 -10.92
C LYS A 68 -4.00 4.56 -9.81
N PRO A 69 -3.28 3.61 -9.20
CA PRO A 69 -3.86 2.69 -8.23
C PRO A 69 -4.31 3.41 -6.95
N GLU A 70 -5.14 2.72 -6.17
CA GLU A 70 -5.49 3.12 -4.81
C GLU A 70 -4.27 2.95 -3.88
N VAL A 71 -4.06 3.89 -2.94
CA VAL A 71 -2.94 3.83 -1.99
C VAL A 71 -3.34 4.27 -0.60
N TYR A 72 -2.75 3.62 0.41
CA TYR A 72 -2.71 4.09 1.80
C TYR A 72 -1.27 4.49 2.13
N TYR A 73 -1.08 5.57 2.88
CA TYR A 73 0.25 6.10 3.15
C TYR A 73 0.34 6.84 4.47
N HIS A 74 1.55 6.93 4.99
CA HIS A 74 1.86 7.73 6.16
C HIS A 74 1.69 9.23 5.83
N PRO A 75 1.04 10.04 6.69
CA PRO A 75 0.71 11.44 6.39
C PRO A 75 1.88 12.29 5.89
N ASN A 76 3.08 12.09 6.45
CA ASN A 76 4.29 12.85 6.10
C ASN A 76 4.93 12.46 4.75
N PHE A 77 4.43 11.42 4.07
CA PHE A 77 5.05 10.85 2.88
C PHE A 77 4.12 10.89 1.65
N GLU A 78 3.33 11.96 1.51
CA GLU A 78 2.44 12.11 0.35
C GLU A 78 3.20 12.08 -0.99
N HIS A 79 4.39 12.67 -1.07
CA HIS A 79 5.23 12.64 -2.26
C HIS A 79 5.53 11.20 -2.71
N LEU A 80 5.91 10.30 -1.79
CA LEU A 80 6.13 8.88 -2.11
C LEU A 80 4.86 8.20 -2.59
N ALA A 81 3.69 8.59 -2.08
CA ALA A 81 2.42 8.04 -2.51
C ALA A 81 2.11 8.45 -3.95
N ASN A 82 2.39 9.70 -4.33
CA ASN A 82 2.25 10.17 -5.70
C ASN A 82 3.23 9.45 -6.64
N GLU A 83 4.51 9.39 -6.29
CA GLU A 83 5.53 8.69 -7.07
C GLU A 83 5.21 7.20 -7.27
N ALA A 84 4.70 6.53 -6.23
CA ALA A 84 4.30 5.13 -6.33
C ALA A 84 3.13 4.93 -7.30
N ARG A 85 2.16 5.86 -7.32
CA ARG A 85 1.03 5.82 -8.25
C ARG A 85 1.46 6.10 -9.68
N ASP A 86 2.31 7.09 -9.88
CA ASP A 86 2.81 7.49 -11.20
C ASP A 86 3.67 6.39 -11.82
N ARG A 87 4.53 5.75 -11.02
CA ARG A 87 5.31 4.59 -11.48
C ARG A 87 4.40 3.42 -11.87
N ALA A 88 3.41 3.08 -11.04
CA ALA A 88 2.51 1.97 -11.34
C ALA A 88 1.67 2.23 -12.61
N GLU A 89 1.26 3.49 -12.84
CA GLU A 89 0.60 3.89 -14.09
C GLU A 89 1.54 3.74 -15.29
N LYS A 90 2.79 4.19 -15.18
CA LYS A 90 3.80 4.03 -16.24
C LYS A 90 4.05 2.57 -16.57
N GLU A 91 4.29 1.72 -15.57
CA GLU A 91 4.51 0.28 -15.74
C GLU A 91 3.33 -0.40 -16.47
N MET A 92 2.09 0.03 -16.16
CA MET A 92 0.90 -0.47 -16.85
C MET A 92 0.83 -0.02 -18.32
N LEU A 93 1.18 1.23 -18.61
CA LEU A 93 1.22 1.74 -19.98
C LEU A 93 2.29 1.04 -20.81
N GLU A 94 3.48 0.82 -20.24
CA GLU A 94 4.58 0.10 -20.89
C GLU A 94 4.19 -1.35 -21.19
N ALA A 95 3.53 -2.03 -20.24
CA ALA A 95 3.04 -3.39 -20.45
C ALA A 95 1.99 -3.47 -21.58
N LEU A 96 1.10 -2.49 -21.70
CA LEU A 96 0.11 -2.43 -22.79
C LEU A 96 0.77 -2.15 -24.14
N ALA A 97 1.73 -1.21 -24.20
CA ALA A 97 2.45 -0.89 -25.43
C ALA A 97 3.23 -2.10 -25.96
N GLY A 98 3.91 -2.84 -25.08
CA GLY A 98 4.66 -4.04 -25.45
C GLY A 98 3.79 -5.19 -25.96
N VAL A 99 2.51 -5.25 -25.56
CA VAL A 99 1.54 -6.23 -26.08
C VAL A 99 1.08 -5.84 -27.48
N VAL A 100 0.83 -4.54 -27.73
CA VAL A 100 0.43 -4.06 -29.07
C VAL A 100 1.54 -4.33 -30.09
N THR A 101 2.80 -4.03 -29.78
CA THR A 101 3.91 -4.28 -30.72
C THR A 101 4.18 -5.75 -31.03
N ARG A 102 3.71 -6.68 -30.19
CA ARG A 102 3.89 -8.14 -30.38
C ARG A 102 2.73 -8.81 -31.10
N ALA A 103 1.61 -8.12 -31.30
CA ALA A 103 0.44 -8.66 -31.98
C ALA A 103 0.54 -8.55 -33.52
N ASP A 104 1.53 -7.79 -34.01
CA ASP A 104 1.77 -7.49 -35.43
C ASP A 104 3.00 -8.22 -36.01
N GLU A 105 3.60 -9.18 -35.27
CA GLU A 105 4.69 -10.08 -35.74
C GLU A 105 4.20 -11.51 -36.04
#